data_AF-Q023B6-F1
#
_entry.id   AF-Q023B6-F1
#
_cell.length_a   1.000
_cell.length_b   1.000
_cell.length_c   1.000
_cell.angle_alpha   90.00
_cell.angle_beta   90.00
_cell.angle_gamma   90.00
#
_symmetry.space_group_name_H-M   'P 1'
#
loop_
_entity.id
_entity.type
_entity.pdbx_description
1 polymer ?
#
loop_
_entity_poly.entity_id
_entity_poly.type
_entity_poly.pdbx_seq_one_letter_code
_entity_poly.pdbx_strand_id
1 'polypeptide(L)'
;MEVAQNFPEECRHVLESLGSVYANDAIAREQKLSAQDRLQFHQQQSSSVMDGLHDWLEAQLAEKKTEPNSGLGKAITYLLRHWKGLTAFLRKAGAPLDNNLCERALKRAVLHRKNALFYKTLHGAGVGDVFMSLIHTCPLCGANSFEFLTELQRHARELEAHPAEWMPWNYRETLAHAPSG
;
A
#
# COMPACT_ATOMS: atom_id res chain seq x y z
N MET A 1 -0.60 -18.87 16.42
CA MET A 1 -0.43 -18.36 17.80
C MET A 1 -0.27 -16.85 17.65
N GLU A 2 -1.28 -16.07 17.98
CA GLU A 2 -1.22 -14.60 17.86
C GLU A 2 -0.24 -14.06 18.91
N VAL A 3 0.89 -13.53 18.46
CA VAL A 3 1.95 -12.97 19.32
C VAL A 3 1.37 -11.96 20.33
N ALA A 4 0.37 -11.17 19.92
CA ALA A 4 -0.29 -10.18 20.76
C ALA A 4 -1.00 -10.75 21.99
N GLN A 5 -1.54 -11.98 21.93
CA GLN A 5 -2.19 -12.59 23.09
C GLN A 5 -1.17 -13.08 24.13
N ASN A 6 0.01 -13.49 23.67
CA ASN A 6 1.05 -14.06 24.52
C ASN A 6 2.05 -13.03 25.04
N PHE A 7 2.20 -11.90 24.34
CA PHE A 7 3.18 -10.84 24.61
C PHE A 7 2.53 -9.44 24.53
N PRO A 8 1.47 -9.17 25.32
CA PRO A 8 0.66 -7.97 25.16
C PRO A 8 1.43 -6.68 25.49
N GLU A 9 2.35 -6.73 26.45
CA GLU A 9 3.12 -5.55 26.87
C GLU A 9 4.20 -5.19 25.84
N GLU A 10 4.89 -6.19 25.30
CA GLU A 10 5.87 -6.01 24.22
C GLU A 10 5.20 -5.50 22.94
N CYS A 11 4.04 -6.07 22.59
CA CYS A 11 3.24 -5.57 21.48
C CYS A 11 2.77 -4.13 21.72
N ARG A 12 2.32 -3.79 22.93
CA ARG A 12 1.90 -2.43 23.29
C ARG A 12 3.06 -1.45 23.13
N HIS A 13 4.24 -1.76 23.65
CA HIS A 13 5.42 -0.90 23.56
C HIS A 13 5.80 -0.57 22.10
N VAL A 14 5.79 -1.58 21.23
CA VAL A 14 6.05 -1.40 19.79
C VAL A 14 4.95 -0.53 19.15
N LEU A 15 3.68 -0.80 19.45
CA LEU A 15 2.54 -0.06 18.89
C LEU A 15 2.53 1.41 19.33
N GLU A 16 2.84 1.70 20.59
CA GLU A 16 2.92 3.07 21.11
C GLU A 16 4.08 3.84 20.47
N SER A 17 5.25 3.21 20.35
CA SER A 17 6.43 3.80 19.71
C SER A 17 6.13 4.16 18.25
N LEU A 18 5.57 3.23 17.47
CA LEU A 18 5.18 3.49 16.09
C LEU A 18 4.01 4.50 16.02
N GLY A 19 3.06 4.43 16.94
CA GLY A 19 1.92 5.34 17.03
C GLY A 19 2.36 6.80 17.16
N SER A 20 3.40 7.07 17.96
CA SER A 20 4.02 8.40 18.06
C SER A 20 4.58 8.88 16.72
N VAL A 21 5.26 8.00 15.97
CA VAL A 21 5.79 8.33 14.63
C VAL A 21 4.67 8.62 13.63
N TYR A 22 3.57 7.87 13.66
CA TYR A 22 2.40 8.13 12.82
C TYR A 22 1.69 9.43 13.19
N ALA A 23 1.64 9.79 14.48
CA ALA A 23 1.09 11.08 14.92
C ALA A 23 1.92 12.25 14.35
N ASN A 24 3.25 12.14 14.40
CA ASN A 24 4.15 13.10 13.77
C ASN A 24 3.93 13.20 12.25
N ASP A 25 3.74 12.08 11.56
CA ASP A 25 3.46 12.08 10.12
C ASP A 25 2.11 12.72 9.78
N ALA A 26 1.10 12.55 10.64
CA ALA A 26 -0.19 13.22 10.50
C ALA A 26 -0.04 14.75 10.61
N ILE A 27 0.74 15.24 11.58
CA ILE A 27 1.06 16.66 11.73
C ILE A 27 1.76 17.19 10.47
N ALA A 28 2.76 16.48 9.96
CA ALA A 28 3.48 16.87 8.76
C ALA A 28 2.55 16.97 7.53
N ARG A 29 1.57 16.06 7.41
CA ARG A 29 0.56 16.09 6.34
C ARG A 29 -0.42 17.26 6.49
N GLU A 30 -0.89 17.52 7.71
CA GLU A 30 -1.83 18.62 8.00
C GLU A 30 -1.19 19.98 7.70
N GLN A 31 0.08 20.15 8.07
CA GLN A 31 0.88 21.33 7.75
C GLN A 31 1.32 21.41 6.28
N LYS A 32 1.02 20.38 5.48
CA LYS A 32 1.42 20.26 4.07
C LYS A 32 2.92 20.47 3.84
N LEU A 33 3.74 19.91 4.74
CA LEU A 33 5.19 20.03 4.66
C LEU A 33 5.70 19.47 3.33
N SER A 34 6.72 20.11 2.77
CA SER A 34 7.42 19.58 1.61
C SER A 34 8.11 18.25 1.96
N ALA A 35 8.53 17.49 0.95
CA ALA A 35 9.24 16.23 1.16
C ALA A 35 10.53 16.41 2.01
N GLN A 36 11.18 17.57 1.91
CA GLN A 36 12.38 17.90 2.68
C GLN A 36 12.04 18.37 4.10
N ASP A 37 11.04 19.26 4.24
CA ASP A 37 10.64 19.75 5.56
C ASP A 37 10.08 18.60 6.42
N ARG A 38 9.33 17.68 5.80
CA ARG A 38 8.87 16.45 6.45
C ARG A 38 10.03 15.57 6.91
N LEU A 39 11.09 15.43 6.09
CA LEU A 39 12.29 14.67 6.48
C LEU A 39 12.94 15.31 7.71
N GLN A 40 13.16 16.62 7.69
CA GLN A 40 13.77 17.35 8.80
C GLN A 40 12.90 17.28 10.06
N PHE A 41 11.58 17.42 9.91
CA PHE A 41 10.62 17.30 11.00
C PHE A 41 10.71 15.91 11.66
N HIS A 42 10.70 14.84 10.88
CA HIS A 42 10.86 13.48 11.44
C HIS A 42 12.24 13.25 12.04
N GLN A 43 13.31 13.82 11.46
CA GLN A 43 14.64 13.75 12.07
C GLN A 43 14.67 14.37 13.46
N GLN A 44 13.92 15.45 13.68
CA GLN A 44 13.83 16.13 14.97
C GLN A 44 12.87 15.44 15.95
N GLN A 45 11.71 14.99 15.48
CA GLN A 45 10.61 14.54 16.35
C GLN A 45 10.49 13.03 16.47
N SER A 46 11.04 12.26 15.53
CA SER A 46 10.84 10.80 15.44
C SER A 46 12.12 9.97 15.57
N SER A 47 13.32 10.55 15.36
CA SER A 47 14.57 9.78 15.42
C SER A 47 14.77 9.12 16.78
N SER A 48 14.64 9.87 17.87
CA SER A 48 14.84 9.35 19.23
C SER A 48 13.88 8.22 19.59
N VAL A 49 12.63 8.28 19.11
CA VAL A 49 11.64 7.23 19.29
C VAL A 49 12.06 5.96 18.53
N MET A 50 12.49 6.11 17.28
CA MET A 50 12.95 4.97 16.49
C MET A 50 14.24 4.37 17.06
N ASP A 51 15.22 5.19 17.44
CA ASP A 51 16.47 4.74 18.03
C ASP A 51 16.22 4.00 19.35
N GLY A 52 15.38 4.55 20.24
CA GLY A 52 14.98 3.87 21.48
C GLY A 52 14.26 2.55 21.24
N LEU A 53 13.39 2.48 20.22
CA LEU A 53 12.74 1.23 19.82
C LEU A 53 13.75 0.21 19.28
N HIS A 54 14.75 0.64 18.51
CA HIS A 54 15.80 -0.23 17.99
C HIS A 54 16.60 -0.86 19.13
N ASP A 55 17.10 -0.04 20.05
CA ASP A 55 17.89 -0.48 21.19
C ASP A 55 17.09 -1.44 22.08
N TRP A 56 15.80 -1.14 22.29
CA TRP A 56 14.92 -2.04 23.03
C TRP A 56 14.74 -3.39 22.34
N LEU A 57 14.53 -3.42 21.02
CA LEU A 57 14.40 -4.65 20.24
C LEU A 57 15.68 -5.50 20.27
N GLU A 58 16.85 -4.87 20.16
CA GLU A 58 18.14 -5.57 20.27
C GLU A 58 18.33 -6.16 21.67
N ALA A 59 18.01 -5.37 22.72
CA ALA A 59 18.10 -5.80 24.11
C ALA A 59 17.20 -7.02 24.41
N GLN A 60 16.01 -7.11 23.79
CA GLN A 60 15.12 -8.28 23.96
C GLN A 60 15.79 -9.60 23.60
N LEU A 61 16.62 -9.61 22.54
CA LEU A 61 17.32 -10.80 22.08
C LEU A 61 18.67 -10.98 22.79
N ALA A 62 19.46 -9.91 22.90
CA ALA A 62 20.79 -9.93 23.50
C ALA A 62 20.77 -10.33 24.98
N GLU A 63 19.80 -9.82 25.75
CA GLU A 63 19.65 -10.14 27.17
C GLU A 63 18.82 -11.41 27.42
N LYS A 64 18.46 -12.15 26.36
CA LYS A 64 17.65 -13.38 26.43
C LYS A 64 16.29 -13.19 27.12
N LYS A 65 15.71 -11.99 27.06
CA LYS A 65 14.34 -11.70 27.55
C LYS A 65 13.29 -12.39 26.68
N THR A 66 13.58 -12.55 25.40
CA THR A 66 12.75 -13.26 24.43
C THR A 66 13.51 -14.43 23.82
N GLU A 67 12.90 -15.61 23.79
CA GLU A 67 13.49 -16.77 23.10
C GLU A 67 13.41 -16.57 21.57
N PRO A 68 14.52 -16.70 20.81
CA PRO A 68 14.56 -16.36 19.38
C PRO A 68 13.56 -17.13 18.49
N ASN A 69 13.24 -18.38 18.82
CA ASN A 69 12.33 -19.22 18.05
C ASN A 69 10.85 -19.05 18.43
N SER A 70 10.57 -18.34 19.52
CA SER A 70 9.23 -17.94 19.92
C SER A 70 8.56 -17.04 18.86
N GLY A 71 7.24 -16.89 18.95
CA GLY A 71 6.50 -16.00 18.04
C GLY A 71 7.01 -14.55 18.10
N LEU A 72 7.31 -14.05 19.30
CA LEU A 72 7.86 -12.71 19.50
C LEU A 72 9.31 -12.61 18.99
N GLY A 73 10.17 -13.59 19.30
CA GLY A 73 11.57 -13.59 18.88
C GLY A 73 11.73 -13.56 17.35
N LYS A 74 10.88 -14.31 16.64
CA LYS A 74 10.81 -14.27 15.17
C LYS A 74 10.35 -12.92 14.66
N ALA A 75 9.36 -12.29 15.29
CA ALA A 75 8.87 -10.97 14.92
C ALA A 75 9.92 -9.87 15.13
N ILE A 76 10.62 -9.88 16.28
CA ILE A 76 11.72 -8.95 16.58
C ILE A 76 12.85 -9.12 15.57
N THR A 77 13.28 -10.36 15.32
CA THR A 77 14.33 -10.66 14.34
C THR A 77 13.95 -10.15 12.94
N TYR A 78 12.69 -10.30 12.57
CA TYR A 78 12.18 -9.78 11.29
C TYR A 78 12.24 -8.25 11.23
N LEU A 79 11.76 -7.55 12.27
CA LEU A 79 11.82 -6.09 12.35
C LEU A 79 13.27 -5.57 12.24
N LEU A 80 14.19 -6.12 13.02
CA LEU A 80 15.60 -5.74 13.01
C LEU A 80 16.24 -5.98 11.64
N ARG A 81 15.96 -7.12 10.99
CA ARG A 81 16.43 -7.41 9.63
C ARG A 81 15.99 -6.35 8.60
N HIS A 82 14.79 -5.79 8.79
CA HIS A 82 14.20 -4.80 7.87
C HIS A 82 14.34 -3.35 8.35
N TRP A 83 15.09 -3.10 9.43
CA TRP A 83 15.17 -1.80 10.10
C TRP A 83 15.55 -0.63 9.19
N LYS A 84 16.54 -0.85 8.30
CA LYS A 84 16.98 0.16 7.32
C LYS A 84 15.87 0.55 6.33
N GLY A 85 14.94 -0.35 6.04
CA GLY A 85 13.75 -0.03 5.23
C GLY A 85 12.73 0.76 6.04
N LEU A 86 12.41 0.27 7.25
CA LEU A 86 11.42 0.87 8.16
C LEU A 86 11.77 2.31 8.55
N THR A 87 13.06 2.64 8.67
CA THR A 87 13.53 3.99 9.02
C THR A 87 13.93 4.84 7.82
N ALA A 88 13.60 4.45 6.59
CA ALA A 88 14.02 5.18 5.39
C ALA A 88 13.51 6.63 5.35
N PHE A 89 12.34 6.90 5.95
CA PHE A 89 11.76 8.25 6.08
C PHE A 89 12.63 9.23 6.88
N LEU A 90 13.59 8.73 7.67
CA LEU A 90 14.57 9.55 8.40
C LEU A 90 15.82 9.90 7.56
N ARG A 91 15.99 9.31 6.37
CA ARG A 91 17.18 9.47 5.53
C ARG A 91 16.88 9.93 4.11
N LYS A 92 15.66 9.70 3.60
CA LYS A 92 15.29 10.02 2.22
C LYS A 92 14.01 10.84 2.20
N ALA A 93 14.10 12.04 1.62
CA ALA A 93 12.96 12.91 1.39
C ALA A 93 11.88 12.18 0.58
N GLY A 94 10.62 12.29 1.03
CA GLY A 94 9.46 11.66 0.39
C GLY A 94 9.35 10.14 0.59
N ALA A 95 10.24 9.49 1.34
CA ALA A 95 10.03 8.08 1.68
C ALA A 95 8.81 7.92 2.62
N PRO A 96 7.86 7.04 2.30
CA PRO A 96 6.67 6.80 3.13
C PRO A 96 7.04 6.01 4.40
N LEU A 97 6.21 6.10 5.44
CA LEU A 97 6.37 5.29 6.66
C LEU A 97 6.10 3.80 6.42
N ASP A 98 5.20 3.51 5.49
CA ASP A 98 4.79 2.15 5.16
C ASP A 98 4.65 1.97 3.64
N ASN A 99 4.57 0.72 3.21
CA ASN A 99 4.31 0.33 1.83
C ASN A 99 2.82 -0.01 1.60
N ASN A 100 1.91 0.37 2.50
CA ASN A 100 0.52 -0.10 2.51
C ASN A 100 -0.19 0.18 1.18
N LEU A 101 0.15 1.29 0.51
CA LEU A 101 -0.38 1.59 -0.82
C LEU A 101 0.03 0.53 -1.85
N CYS A 102 1.33 0.20 -1.89
CA CYS A 102 1.87 -0.84 -2.76
C CYS A 102 1.29 -2.22 -2.42
N GLU A 103 1.19 -2.56 -1.14
CA GLU A 103 0.61 -3.83 -0.69
C GLU A 103 -0.87 -3.95 -1.08
N ARG A 104 -1.66 -2.89 -0.90
CA ARG A 104 -3.06 -2.86 -1.34
C ARG A 104 -3.18 -3.04 -2.86
N ALA A 105 -2.30 -2.42 -3.65
CA ALA A 105 -2.29 -2.57 -5.09
C ALA A 105 -1.94 -4.01 -5.52
N LEU A 106 -0.88 -4.59 -4.93
CA LEU A 106 -0.45 -5.97 -5.18
C LEU A 106 -1.51 -6.98 -4.75
N LYS A 107 -2.18 -6.76 -3.61
CA LYS A 107 -3.23 -7.64 -3.10
C LYS A 107 -4.37 -7.80 -4.10
N ARG A 108 -4.75 -6.74 -4.81
CA ARG A 108 -5.79 -6.81 -5.86
C ARG A 108 -5.37 -7.72 -7.01
N ALA A 109 -4.14 -7.57 -7.48
CA ALA A 109 -3.59 -8.42 -8.54
C ALA A 109 -3.49 -9.89 -8.12
N VAL A 110 -3.03 -10.16 -6.89
CA VAL A 110 -2.93 -11.52 -6.32
C VAL A 110 -4.30 -12.15 -6.16
N LEU A 111 -5.30 -11.40 -5.65
CA LEU A 111 -6.68 -11.90 -5.50
C LEU A 111 -7.31 -12.23 -6.85
N HIS A 112 -7.13 -11.38 -7.87
CA HIS A 112 -7.64 -11.69 -9.18
C HIS A 112 -6.97 -12.94 -9.78
N ARG A 113 -5.65 -13.09 -9.66
CA ARG A 113 -4.96 -14.31 -10.10
C ARG A 113 -5.52 -15.56 -9.42
N LYS A 114 -5.81 -15.48 -8.12
CA LYS A 114 -6.45 -16.56 -7.35
C LYS A 114 -7.87 -16.85 -7.88
N ASN A 115 -8.63 -15.82 -8.25
CA ASN A 115 -10.01 -15.93 -8.71
C ASN A 115 -10.15 -16.30 -10.20
N ALA A 116 -9.11 -16.10 -11.00
CA ALA A 116 -9.11 -16.43 -12.42
C ALA A 116 -9.10 -17.95 -12.70
N LEU A 117 -8.91 -18.77 -11.66
CA LEU A 117 -8.84 -20.24 -11.66
C LEU A 117 -7.73 -20.83 -12.56
N PHE A 118 -7.69 -20.51 -13.87
CA PHE A 118 -6.62 -20.85 -14.82
C PHE A 118 -6.59 -19.91 -16.05
N TYR A 119 -5.39 -19.60 -16.55
CA TYR A 119 -5.19 -19.09 -17.92
C TYR A 119 -4.67 -20.24 -18.80
N LYS A 120 -5.48 -20.72 -19.76
CA LYS A 120 -5.14 -21.89 -20.58
C LYS A 120 -4.11 -21.58 -21.68
N THR A 121 -3.96 -20.32 -22.07
CA THR A 121 -3.04 -19.87 -23.13
C THR A 121 -2.43 -18.52 -22.77
N LEU A 122 -1.25 -18.21 -23.35
CA LEU A 122 -0.61 -16.89 -23.19
C LEU A 122 -1.50 -15.75 -23.70
N HIS A 123 -2.23 -15.98 -24.79
CA HIS A 123 -3.21 -15.01 -25.29
C HIS A 123 -4.34 -14.77 -24.29
N GLY A 124 -4.89 -15.82 -23.68
CA GLY A 124 -5.92 -15.70 -22.64
C GLY A 124 -5.41 -14.97 -21.39
N ALA A 125 -4.13 -15.15 -21.03
CA ALA A 125 -3.49 -14.37 -19.97
C ALA A 125 -3.40 -12.88 -20.34
N GLY A 126 -2.99 -12.56 -21.58
CA GLY A 126 -2.93 -11.18 -22.06
C GLY A 126 -4.28 -10.48 -22.05
N VAL A 127 -5.36 -11.17 -22.46
CA VAL A 127 -6.73 -10.63 -22.35
C VAL A 127 -7.11 -10.40 -20.88
N GLY A 128 -6.78 -11.34 -20.00
CA GLY A 128 -6.98 -11.20 -18.56
C GLY A 128 -6.28 -9.97 -17.97
N ASP A 129 -5.03 -9.72 -18.38
CA ASP A 129 -4.23 -8.59 -17.92
C ASP A 129 -4.82 -7.24 -18.35
N VAL A 130 -5.42 -7.16 -19.54
CA VAL A 130 -6.13 -5.96 -20.01
C VAL A 130 -7.34 -5.67 -19.13
N PHE A 131 -8.22 -6.65 -18.91
CA PHE A 131 -9.40 -6.47 -18.05
C PHE A 131 -9.01 -6.12 -16.63
N MET A 132 -7.99 -6.76 -16.08
CA MET A 132 -7.38 -6.44 -14.78
C MET A 132 -6.97 -4.98 -14.67
N SER A 133 -6.21 -4.52 -15.66
CA SER A 133 -5.70 -3.15 -15.71
C SER A 133 -6.85 -2.14 -15.74
N LEU A 134 -7.86 -2.37 -16.58
CA LEU A 134 -9.05 -1.51 -16.68
C LEU A 134 -9.86 -1.50 -15.38
N ILE A 135 -10.19 -2.69 -14.83
CA ILE A 135 -10.98 -2.83 -13.60
C ILE A 135 -10.28 -2.14 -12.43
N HIS A 136 -8.95 -2.24 -12.32
CA HIS A 136 -8.19 -1.60 -11.26
C HIS A 136 -7.99 -0.10 -11.45
N THR A 137 -7.96 0.38 -12.70
CA THR A 137 -7.85 1.80 -13.02
C THR A 137 -9.15 2.55 -12.70
N CYS A 138 -10.32 1.95 -12.92
CA CYS A 138 -11.61 2.62 -12.70
C CYS A 138 -11.75 3.25 -11.30
N PRO A 139 -11.50 2.53 -10.17
CA PRO A 139 -11.58 3.14 -8.84
C PRO A 139 -10.55 4.25 -8.60
N LEU A 140 -9.39 4.20 -9.25
CA LEU A 140 -8.37 5.25 -9.16
C LEU A 140 -8.83 6.55 -9.85
N CYS A 141 -9.72 6.43 -10.83
CA CYS A 141 -10.35 7.54 -11.55
C CYS A 141 -11.74 7.91 -11.03
N GLY A 142 -12.21 7.32 -9.92
CA GLY A 142 -13.56 7.56 -9.40
C GLY A 142 -14.68 6.98 -10.29
N ALA A 143 -14.37 5.99 -11.12
CA ALA A 143 -15.30 5.26 -11.97
C ALA A 143 -15.69 3.91 -11.37
N ASN A 144 -16.95 3.49 -11.56
CA ASN A 144 -17.40 2.15 -11.24
C ASN A 144 -16.97 1.19 -12.36
N SER A 145 -16.19 0.15 -12.03
CA SER A 145 -15.64 -0.78 -13.04
C SER A 145 -16.72 -1.54 -13.81
N PHE A 146 -17.85 -1.89 -13.19
CA PHE A 146 -18.92 -2.64 -13.84
C PHE A 146 -19.69 -1.74 -14.82
N GLU A 147 -20.03 -0.52 -14.41
CA GLU A 147 -20.65 0.47 -15.29
C GLU A 147 -19.73 0.76 -16.48
N PHE A 148 -18.45 1.06 -16.22
CA PHE A 148 -17.46 1.32 -17.27
C PHE A 148 -17.42 0.19 -18.32
N LEU A 149 -17.27 -1.07 -17.89
CA LEU A 149 -17.22 -2.20 -18.82
C LEU A 149 -18.54 -2.41 -19.57
N THR A 150 -19.68 -2.09 -18.93
CA THR A 150 -21.00 -2.13 -19.57
C THR A 150 -21.09 -1.09 -20.68
N GLU A 151 -20.62 0.13 -20.43
CA GLU A 151 -20.60 1.20 -21.42
C GLU A 151 -19.64 0.91 -22.57
N LEU A 152 -18.46 0.34 -22.30
CA LEU A 152 -17.56 -0.16 -23.35
C LEU A 152 -18.25 -1.19 -24.26
N GLN A 153 -19.06 -2.09 -23.68
CA GLN A 153 -19.78 -3.10 -24.45
C GLN A 153 -20.92 -2.50 -25.27
N ARG A 154 -21.66 -1.51 -24.71
CA ARG A 154 -22.74 -0.81 -25.41
C ARG A 154 -22.23 0.01 -26.60
N HIS A 155 -21.06 0.61 -26.46
CA HIS A 155 -20.43 1.50 -27.43
C HIS A 155 -19.22 0.86 -28.11
N ALA A 156 -19.28 -0.44 -28.39
CA ALA A 156 -18.14 -1.19 -28.90
C ALA A 156 -17.60 -0.66 -30.24
N ARG A 157 -18.47 -0.11 -31.10
CA ARG A 157 -18.07 0.44 -32.41
C ARG A 157 -17.33 1.78 -32.24
N GLU A 158 -17.82 2.62 -31.34
CA GLU A 158 -17.23 3.91 -31.02
C GLU A 158 -15.91 3.74 -30.27
N LEU A 159 -15.83 2.74 -29.37
CA LEU A 159 -14.59 2.31 -28.74
C LEU A 159 -13.57 1.83 -29.78
N GLU A 160 -13.97 1.03 -30.76
CA GLU A 160 -13.08 0.55 -31.82
C GLU A 160 -12.55 1.71 -32.68
N ALA A 161 -13.40 2.69 -32.99
CA ALA A 161 -13.03 3.87 -33.76
C ALA A 161 -12.14 4.86 -32.98
N HIS A 162 -12.45 5.09 -31.71
CA HIS A 162 -11.85 6.15 -30.88
C HIS A 162 -11.49 5.67 -29.46
N PRO A 163 -10.58 4.68 -29.30
CA PRO A 163 -10.34 4.04 -28.02
C PRO A 163 -9.84 4.98 -26.91
N ALA A 164 -9.13 6.04 -27.29
CA ALA A 164 -8.62 7.04 -26.32
C ALA A 164 -9.73 7.83 -25.62
N GLU A 165 -10.93 7.91 -26.20
CA GLU A 165 -12.10 8.59 -25.63
C GLU A 165 -12.87 7.70 -24.65
N TRP A 166 -12.59 6.40 -24.63
CA TRP A 166 -13.28 5.41 -23.82
C TRP A 166 -12.39 4.87 -22.70
N MET A 167 -11.61 5.75 -22.08
CA MET A 167 -10.76 5.40 -20.94
C MET A 167 -11.50 5.65 -19.61
N PRO A 168 -11.09 4.99 -18.52
CA PRO A 168 -11.79 5.11 -17.22
C PRO A 168 -11.92 6.54 -16.69
N TRP A 169 -11.07 7.47 -17.13
CA TRP A 169 -11.05 8.87 -16.70
C TRP A 169 -11.85 9.84 -17.59
N ASN A 170 -12.26 9.44 -18.80
CA ASN A 170 -12.94 10.34 -19.74
C ASN A 170 -14.19 9.75 -20.42
N TYR A 171 -14.48 8.45 -20.29
CA TYR A 171 -15.64 7.84 -20.95
C TYR A 171 -16.99 8.50 -20.61
N ARG A 172 -17.13 9.06 -19.39
CA ARG A 172 -18.35 9.79 -18.97
C ARG A 172 -18.55 11.08 -19.75
N GLU A 173 -17.47 11.77 -20.09
CA GLU A 173 -17.52 12.96 -20.94
C GLU A 173 -17.92 12.56 -22.35
N THR A 174 -17.34 11.48 -22.88
CA THR A 174 -17.68 10.92 -24.19
C THR A 174 -19.16 10.55 -24.27
N LEU A 175 -19.71 9.90 -23.24
CA LEU A 175 -21.15 9.61 -23.14
C LEU A 175 -22.03 10.86 -23.13
N ALA A 176 -21.59 11.94 -22.49
CA ALA A 176 -22.34 13.20 -22.44
C ALA A 176 -22.38 13.91 -23.80
N HIS A 177 -21.41 13.66 -24.68
CA HIS A 177 -21.33 14.25 -26.02
C HIS A 177 -21.84 13.30 -27.12
N ALA A 178 -22.11 12.03 -26.80
CA ALA A 178 -22.69 11.08 -27.74
C ALA A 178 -24.13 11.51 -28.09
N PRO A 179 -24.50 11.59 -29.39
CA PRO A 179 -25.86 11.94 -29.78
C PRO A 179 -26.82 10.88 -29.21
N SER A 180 -27.86 11.34 -28.52
CA SER A 180 -28.92 10.47 -27.99
C SER A 180 -29.57 9.72 -29.16
N GLY A 181 -29.27 8.42 -29.27
CA GLY A 181 -29.90 7.51 -30.22
C GLY A 181 -31.33 7.18 -29.84
#